data_AF-A0A1Q2LGK2-F1
#
_entry.id   AF-A0A1Q2LGK2-F1
#
_cell.length_a   1.000
_cell.length_b   1.000
_cell.length_c   1.000
_cell.angle_alpha   90.00
_cell.angle_beta   90.00
_cell.angle_gamma   90.00
#
_symmetry.space_group_name_H-M   'P 1'
#
loop_
_entity.id
_entity.type
_entity.pdbx_description
1 polymer ?
#
loop_
_entity_poly.entity_id
_entity_poly.type
_entity_poly.pdbx_seq_one_letter_code
_entity_poly.pdbx_strand_id
1 'polypeptide(L)'
;MLGANVWRVKCGNKEITIKIQRPDFASVESAYREITREGADEFIKNYKLTQPQTQDELNQLSYIMAEARYKKISQVLLNFYNDKRKERYNTCATRVSYAINNSTVPLHMVANKKDLPVGLWGIGGKYYYISVDGIINALSIAWHKPKKLDDKIKQSILCGYSEDFYKEMTSKYQNATFFNELVSFNKKGIVAMRMQHNRLRHTTLWNGSNFVDVEMNKEVEIHIFGYDYLNDSNKSYPHITQFYFWELK
;
A
#
# COMPACT_ATOMS: atom_id res chain seq x y z
N MET A 1 30.24 -5.87 -9.33
CA MET A 1 28.85 -6.24 -9.67
C MET A 1 28.02 -4.96 -9.67
N LEU A 2 27.32 -4.65 -10.77
CA LEU A 2 26.34 -3.57 -10.76
C LEU A 2 25.13 -4.02 -9.94
N GLY A 3 24.56 -3.13 -9.12
CA GLY A 3 23.34 -3.43 -8.39
C GLY A 3 22.18 -3.72 -9.34
N ALA A 4 21.24 -4.57 -8.93
CA ALA A 4 20.11 -5.03 -9.74
C ALA A 4 19.21 -3.91 -10.32
N ASN A 5 19.34 -2.68 -9.82
CA ASN A 5 18.58 -1.51 -10.26
C ASN A 5 19.36 -0.56 -11.19
N VAL A 6 20.44 -1.02 -11.82
CA VAL A 6 21.27 -0.19 -12.69
C VAL A 6 21.21 -0.68 -14.14
N TRP A 7 20.72 0.18 -15.04
CA TRP A 7 20.62 -0.11 -16.46
C TRP A 7 21.70 0.66 -17.21
N ARG A 8 22.42 -0.02 -18.10
CA ARG A 8 23.37 0.61 -19.01
C ARG A 8 22.75 0.66 -20.40
N VAL A 9 22.65 1.87 -20.94
CA VAL A 9 22.19 2.09 -22.31
C VAL A 9 23.35 2.65 -23.11
N LYS A 10 23.67 1.98 -24.21
CA LYS A 10 24.74 2.37 -25.12
C LYS A 10 24.14 2.82 -26.45
N CYS A 11 24.55 3.98 -26.93
CA CYS A 11 24.23 4.49 -28.27
C CYS A 11 25.53 4.90 -28.96
N GLY A 12 25.99 4.09 -29.91
CA GLY A 12 27.31 4.24 -30.52
C GLY A 12 28.44 4.12 -29.51
N ASN A 13 29.22 5.19 -29.35
CA ASN A 13 30.32 5.30 -28.39
C ASN A 13 29.91 5.94 -27.04
N LYS A 14 28.64 6.33 -26.87
CA LYS A 14 28.14 6.91 -25.62
C LYS A 14 27.46 5.84 -24.77
N GLU A 15 27.78 5.80 -23.49
CA GLU A 15 27.14 4.95 -22.49
C GLU A 15 26.54 5.84 -21.39
N ILE A 16 25.28 5.59 -21.06
CA ILE A 16 24.64 6.19 -19.88
C ILE A 16 24.24 5.07 -18.93
N THR A 17 24.43 5.34 -17.64
CA THR A 17 23.98 4.48 -16.56
C THR A 17 22.76 5.11 -15.91
N ILE A 18 21.63 4.41 -15.91
CA ILE A 18 20.37 4.84 -15.31
C ILE A 18 20.14 4.00 -14.05
N LYS A 19 20.01 4.65 -12.90
CA LYS A 19 19.62 3.98 -11.65
C LYS A 19 18.10 4.05 -11.50
N ILE A 20 17.45 2.90 -11.58
CA ILE A 20 16.01 2.75 -11.35
C ILE A 20 15.71 3.04 -9.88
N GLN A 21 14.79 3.98 -9.65
CA GLN A 21 14.40 4.46 -8.31
C GLN A 21 13.10 3.84 -7.81
N ARG A 22 12.28 3.26 -8.69
CA ARG A 22 10.97 2.69 -8.32
C ARG A 22 10.86 1.26 -8.80
N PRO A 23 10.23 0.39 -8.00
CA PRO A 23 9.90 -0.94 -8.47
C PRO A 23 8.78 -0.87 -9.51
N ASP A 24 8.69 -1.92 -10.31
CA ASP A 24 7.53 -2.16 -11.16
C ASP A 24 6.32 -2.56 -10.31
N PHE A 25 5.12 -2.24 -10.80
CA PHE A 25 3.87 -2.52 -10.11
C PHE A 25 3.66 -4.03 -9.91
N ALA A 26 4.02 -4.85 -10.90
CA ALA A 26 3.78 -6.30 -10.84
C ALA A 26 4.56 -6.97 -9.70
N SER A 27 5.82 -6.59 -9.47
CA SER A 27 6.61 -7.13 -8.35
C SER A 27 6.08 -6.66 -6.99
N VAL A 28 5.65 -5.39 -6.87
CA VAL A 28 5.02 -4.87 -5.65
C VAL A 28 3.68 -5.56 -5.40
N GLU A 29 2.84 -5.72 -6.43
CA GLU A 29 1.55 -6.39 -6.34
C GLU A 29 1.69 -7.84 -5.90
N SER A 30 2.62 -8.58 -6.51
CA SER A 30 2.90 -9.97 -6.15
C SER A 30 3.23 -10.11 -4.67
N ALA A 31 4.19 -9.32 -4.19
CA ALA A 31 4.60 -9.33 -2.77
C ALA A 31 3.49 -8.81 -1.83
N TYR A 32 2.66 -7.86 -2.28
CA TYR A 32 1.51 -7.37 -1.51
C TYR A 32 0.43 -8.43 -1.37
N ARG A 33 0.09 -9.14 -2.44
CA ARG A 33 -0.87 -10.26 -2.40
C ARG A 33 -0.36 -11.38 -1.51
N GLU A 34 0.92 -11.72 -1.63
CA GLU A 34 1.59 -12.72 -0.79
C GLU A 34 1.40 -12.43 0.70
N ILE A 35 1.85 -11.26 1.18
CA ILE A 35 1.72 -10.90 2.61
C ILE A 35 0.25 -10.69 3.03
N THR A 36 -0.63 -10.28 2.11
CA THR A 36 -2.04 -10.08 2.42
C THR A 36 -2.75 -11.42 2.68
N ARG A 37 -2.38 -12.51 2.00
CA ARG A 37 -2.96 -13.84 2.24
C ARG A 37 -2.48 -14.51 3.53
N GLU A 38 -1.35 -14.07 4.09
CA GLU A 38 -0.81 -14.69 5.31
C GLU A 38 -1.82 -14.72 6.47
N GLY A 39 -2.00 -15.93 7.00
CA GLY A 39 -2.96 -16.24 8.06
C GLY A 39 -4.43 -16.31 7.60
N ALA A 40 -4.74 -15.98 6.35
CA ALA A 40 -6.10 -16.07 5.82
C ALA A 40 -6.45 -17.51 5.41
N ASP A 41 -5.53 -18.25 4.80
CA ASP A 41 -5.79 -19.59 4.25
C ASP A 41 -6.24 -20.59 5.33
N GLU A 42 -5.59 -20.57 6.49
CA GLU A 42 -5.96 -21.43 7.63
C GLU A 42 -7.38 -21.12 8.12
N PHE A 43 -7.75 -19.83 8.16
CA PHE A 43 -9.11 -19.45 8.47
C PHE A 43 -10.09 -19.84 7.38
N ILE A 44 -9.83 -19.54 6.11
CA ILE A 44 -10.74 -19.86 4.98
C ILE A 44 -11.03 -21.36 4.93
N LYS A 45 -10.00 -22.19 5.14
CA LYS A 45 -10.13 -23.65 5.22
C LYS A 45 -11.05 -24.09 6.35
N ASN A 46 -10.95 -23.45 7.52
CA ASN A 46 -11.79 -23.73 8.68
C ASN A 46 -13.19 -23.07 8.58
N TYR A 47 -13.31 -21.96 7.85
CA TYR A 47 -14.48 -21.08 7.76
C TYR A 47 -15.54 -21.57 6.75
N LYS A 48 -15.12 -22.25 5.67
CA LYS A 48 -16.05 -22.92 4.73
C LYS A 48 -16.92 -24.01 5.39
N LEU A 49 -16.67 -24.35 6.65
CA LEU A 49 -17.38 -25.41 7.39
C LEU A 49 -18.51 -24.90 8.30
N THR A 50 -18.62 -23.61 8.63
CA THR A 50 -19.48 -23.19 9.77
C THR A 50 -20.57 -22.15 9.48
N GLN A 51 -20.39 -21.16 8.60
CA GLN A 51 -21.40 -20.12 8.27
C GLN A 51 -22.24 -19.53 9.44
N PRO A 52 -21.63 -18.97 10.50
CA PRO A 52 -22.11 -17.65 10.93
C PRO A 52 -20.96 -16.66 11.04
N GLN A 53 -21.23 -15.39 10.74
CA GLN A 53 -20.30 -14.28 10.97
C GLN A 53 -20.75 -13.51 12.19
N THR A 54 -20.21 -13.83 13.36
CA THR A 54 -20.21 -12.87 14.46
C THR A 54 -19.09 -11.86 14.25
N GLN A 55 -19.29 -10.63 14.72
CA GLN A 55 -18.24 -9.60 14.71
C GLN A 55 -16.98 -10.07 15.48
N ASP A 56 -17.16 -10.92 16.49
CA ASP A 56 -16.06 -11.48 17.28
C ASP A 56 -15.20 -12.45 16.47
N GLU A 57 -15.79 -13.30 15.64
CA GLU A 57 -15.04 -14.19 14.74
C GLU A 57 -14.22 -13.40 13.71
N LEU A 58 -14.79 -12.33 13.16
CA LEU A 58 -14.07 -11.42 12.26
C LEU A 58 -12.91 -10.69 12.96
N ASN A 59 -13.09 -10.31 14.23
CA ASN A 59 -12.03 -9.71 15.03
C ASN A 59 -10.90 -10.72 15.32
N GLN A 60 -11.24 -11.96 15.70
CA GLN A 60 -10.26 -13.02 15.94
C GLN A 60 -9.47 -13.35 14.68
N LEU A 61 -10.14 -13.43 13.53
CA LEU A 61 -9.48 -13.59 12.24
C LEU A 61 -8.48 -12.46 11.98
N SER A 62 -8.91 -11.21 12.19
CA SER A 62 -8.05 -10.05 12.01
C SER A 62 -6.79 -10.13 12.89
N TYR A 63 -6.90 -10.70 14.09
CA TYR A 63 -5.77 -10.92 14.99
C TYR A 63 -4.84 -12.03 14.48
N ILE A 64 -5.38 -13.17 14.05
CA ILE A 64 -4.60 -14.29 13.51
C ILE A 64 -3.83 -13.87 12.26
N MET A 65 -4.49 -13.18 11.33
CA MET A 65 -3.86 -12.66 10.10
C MET A 65 -2.76 -11.64 10.43
N ALA A 66 -3.01 -10.74 11.38
CA ALA A 66 -1.98 -9.79 11.81
C ALA A 66 -0.76 -10.50 12.38
N GLU A 67 -0.97 -11.48 13.26
CA GLU A 67 0.09 -12.28 13.88
C GLU A 67 0.94 -13.01 12.83
N ALA A 68 0.30 -13.70 11.88
CA ALA A 68 0.96 -14.41 10.79
C ALA A 68 1.83 -13.45 9.94
N ARG A 69 1.29 -12.28 9.60
CA ARG A 69 2.02 -11.25 8.84
C ARG A 69 3.23 -10.73 9.60
N TYR A 70 3.09 -10.40 10.87
CA TYR A 70 4.22 -9.92 11.68
C TYR A 70 5.27 -11.01 11.85
N LYS A 71 4.85 -12.26 12.11
CA LYS A 71 5.73 -13.44 12.21
C LYS A 71 6.53 -13.65 10.93
N LYS A 72 5.88 -13.54 9.75
CA LYS A 72 6.53 -13.67 8.45
C LYS A 72 7.62 -12.62 8.24
N ILE A 73 7.43 -11.40 8.75
CA ILE A 73 8.43 -10.34 8.60
C ILE A 73 9.59 -10.51 9.57
N SER A 74 9.31 -10.66 10.87
CA SER A 74 10.35 -10.91 11.88
C SER A 74 9.78 -11.22 13.26
N GLN A 75 10.57 -11.91 14.08
CA GLN A 75 10.27 -12.11 15.50
C GLN A 75 10.16 -10.78 16.27
N VAL A 76 10.94 -9.76 15.90
CA VAL A 76 10.90 -8.45 16.59
C VAL A 76 9.56 -7.75 16.38
N LEU A 77 9.03 -7.75 15.15
CA LEU A 77 7.70 -7.19 14.89
C LEU A 77 6.57 -8.05 15.48
N LEU A 78 6.74 -9.38 15.52
CA LEU A 78 5.80 -10.26 16.20
C LEU A 78 5.70 -9.93 17.69
N ASN A 79 6.84 -9.73 18.37
CA ASN A 79 6.86 -9.34 19.77
C ASN A 79 6.17 -7.98 19.97
N PHE A 80 6.49 -7.00 19.13
CA PHE A 80 5.81 -5.71 19.12
C PHE A 80 4.28 -5.87 18.95
N TYR A 81 3.81 -6.72 18.05
CA TYR A 81 2.38 -6.98 17.91
C TYR A 81 1.79 -7.60 19.17
N ASN A 82 2.46 -8.61 19.74
CA ASN A 82 2.00 -9.38 20.89
C ASN A 82 1.82 -8.54 22.15
N ASP A 83 2.61 -7.49 22.36
CA ASP A 83 2.44 -6.57 23.49
C ASP A 83 1.04 -5.95 23.54
N LYS A 84 0.42 -5.68 22.37
CA LYS A 84 -0.89 -5.02 22.27
C LYS A 84 -1.70 -5.50 21.06
N ARG A 85 -1.99 -6.81 20.99
CA ARG A 85 -2.64 -7.45 19.83
C ARG A 85 -3.92 -6.75 19.36
N LYS A 86 -4.80 -6.41 20.29
CA LYS A 86 -6.10 -5.77 20.00
C LYS A 86 -5.97 -4.36 19.42
N GLU A 87 -4.88 -3.66 19.71
CA GLU A 87 -4.62 -2.30 19.20
C GLU A 87 -3.78 -2.32 17.90
N ARG A 88 -3.01 -3.39 17.66
CA ARG A 88 -1.96 -3.46 16.62
C ARG A 88 -2.29 -4.39 15.45
N TYR A 89 -3.54 -4.83 15.34
CA TYR A 89 -3.98 -5.77 14.30
C TYR A 89 -4.04 -5.18 12.89
N ASN A 90 -4.21 -3.86 12.76
CA ASN A 90 -4.21 -3.22 11.46
C ASN A 90 -2.80 -3.28 10.85
N THR A 91 -2.67 -4.02 9.75
CA THR A 91 -1.40 -4.28 9.06
C THR A 91 -1.32 -3.57 7.71
N CYS A 92 -2.21 -2.62 7.39
CA CYS A 92 -2.24 -1.95 6.08
C CYS A 92 -0.86 -1.39 5.65
N ALA A 93 -0.21 -0.62 6.52
CA ALA A 93 1.11 -0.05 6.26
C ALA A 93 2.21 -1.11 6.24
N THR A 94 2.12 -2.10 7.13
CA THR A 94 3.05 -3.24 7.19
C THR A 94 3.05 -4.04 5.89
N ARG A 95 1.87 -4.27 5.28
CA ARG A 95 1.71 -4.96 3.99
C ARG A 95 2.40 -4.20 2.85
N VAL A 96 2.22 -2.87 2.78
CA VAL A 96 2.91 -2.03 1.77
C VAL A 96 4.42 -2.00 2.00
N SER A 97 4.87 -1.88 3.26
CA SER A 97 6.30 -1.96 3.59
C SER A 97 6.93 -3.29 3.18
N TYR A 98 6.23 -4.40 3.41
CA TYR A 98 6.67 -5.71 2.95
C TYR A 98 6.74 -5.77 1.42
N ALA A 99 5.70 -5.30 0.74
CA ALA A 99 5.61 -5.32 -0.71
C ALA A 99 6.77 -4.57 -1.37
N ILE A 100 7.07 -3.36 -0.91
CA ILE A 100 8.21 -2.58 -1.42
C ILE A 100 9.53 -3.32 -1.17
N ASN A 101 9.73 -3.86 0.03
CA ASN A 101 10.97 -4.55 0.41
C ASN A 101 11.20 -5.90 -0.28
N ASN A 102 10.17 -6.46 -0.91
CA ASN A 102 10.24 -7.71 -1.68
C ASN A 102 9.91 -7.48 -3.16
N SER A 103 10.03 -6.24 -3.63
CA SER A 103 9.92 -5.86 -5.03
C SER A 103 11.31 -5.78 -5.69
N THR A 104 11.34 -5.43 -6.97
CA THR A 104 12.59 -5.24 -7.74
C THR A 104 13.48 -4.11 -7.22
N VAL A 105 12.92 -3.13 -6.49
CA VAL A 105 13.66 -2.01 -5.89
C VAL A 105 13.20 -1.78 -4.44
N PRO A 106 13.80 -2.51 -3.47
CA PRO A 106 13.58 -2.30 -2.04
C PRO A 106 13.90 -0.87 -1.57
N LEU A 107 13.19 -0.42 -0.53
CA LEU A 107 13.31 0.95 -0.01
C LEU A 107 14.75 1.33 0.39
N HIS A 108 15.51 0.39 0.94
CA HIS A 108 16.91 0.63 1.36
C HIS A 108 17.87 0.91 0.19
N MET A 109 17.49 0.61 -1.05
CA MET A 109 18.32 0.89 -2.24
C MET A 109 18.17 2.33 -2.75
N VAL A 110 17.10 3.01 -2.33
CA VAL A 110 16.68 4.32 -2.87
C VAL A 110 16.59 5.40 -1.82
N ALA A 111 16.57 5.06 -0.53
CA ALA A 111 16.64 6.01 0.57
C ALA A 111 17.73 5.63 1.58
N ASN A 112 18.51 6.61 2.04
CA ASN A 112 19.43 6.38 3.13
C ASN A 112 18.67 6.37 4.46
N LYS A 113 19.09 5.49 5.38
CA LYS A 113 18.49 5.38 6.71
C LYS A 113 18.42 6.71 7.46
N LYS A 114 19.45 7.54 7.33
CA LYS A 114 19.57 8.84 8.01
C LYS A 114 18.56 9.90 7.53
N ASP A 115 18.07 9.75 6.29
CA ASP A 115 17.15 10.71 5.68
C ASP A 115 15.69 10.31 5.93
N LEU A 116 15.46 9.06 6.34
CA LEU A 116 14.14 8.48 6.57
C LEU A 116 13.52 8.95 7.90
N PRO A 117 12.17 9.06 7.96
CA PRO A 117 11.49 9.60 9.12
C PRO A 117 11.56 8.69 10.36
N VAL A 118 11.16 9.24 11.50
CA VAL A 118 11.00 8.48 12.75
C VAL A 118 9.99 7.34 12.61
N GLY A 119 10.15 6.30 13.43
CA GLY A 119 9.28 5.11 13.39
C GLY A 119 9.73 4.04 12.37
N LEU A 120 10.93 4.19 11.81
CA LEU A 120 11.58 3.20 10.95
C LEU A 120 11.99 1.95 11.74
N TRP A 121 11.63 0.78 11.20
CA TRP A 121 12.14 -0.51 11.65
C TRP A 121 13.19 -1.03 10.67
N GLY A 122 14.43 -1.18 11.14
CA GLY A 122 15.50 -1.83 10.38
C GLY A 122 15.54 -3.32 10.69
N ILE A 123 15.19 -4.17 9.73
CA ILE A 123 15.05 -5.61 9.91
C ILE A 123 15.75 -6.31 8.76
N GLY A 124 16.78 -7.11 9.05
CA GLY A 124 17.51 -7.88 8.03
C GLY A 124 18.05 -7.02 6.87
N GLY A 125 18.50 -5.79 7.16
CA GLY A 125 18.97 -4.84 6.13
C GLY A 125 17.85 -4.16 5.32
N LYS A 126 16.58 -4.45 5.60
CA LYS A 126 15.40 -3.84 4.98
C LYS A 126 14.71 -2.83 5.92
N TYR A 127 13.90 -1.94 5.34
CA TYR A 127 13.33 -0.78 6.04
C TYR A 127 11.80 -0.81 6.04
N TYR A 128 11.19 -0.90 7.22
CA TYR A 128 9.74 -1.05 7.37
C TYR A 128 9.11 0.11 8.14
N TYR A 129 7.93 0.52 7.67
CA TYR A 129 6.99 1.37 8.41
C TYR A 129 5.68 0.64 8.62
N ILE A 130 5.22 0.66 9.86
CA ILE A 130 3.98 0.01 10.28
C ILE A 130 2.83 1.01 10.50
N SER A 131 3.04 2.27 10.15
CA SER A 131 2.01 3.32 10.20
C SER A 131 1.84 3.97 8.83
N VAL A 132 0.60 4.39 8.52
CA VAL A 132 0.26 5.05 7.25
C VAL A 132 1.05 6.34 7.06
N ASP A 133 1.23 7.14 8.10
CA ASP A 133 2.04 8.37 8.03
C ASP A 133 3.52 8.05 7.81
N GLY A 134 4.02 6.96 8.40
CA GLY A 134 5.37 6.46 8.15
C GLY A 134 5.59 6.14 6.66
N ILE A 135 4.64 5.45 6.03
CA ILE A 135 4.65 5.19 4.59
C ILE A 135 4.64 6.49 3.78
N ILE A 136 3.70 7.40 4.06
CA ILE A 136 3.58 8.69 3.34
C ILE A 136 4.91 9.46 3.40
N ASN A 137 5.49 9.58 4.58
CA ASN A 137 6.72 10.33 4.79
C ASN A 137 7.92 9.64 4.13
N ALA A 138 8.03 8.31 4.28
CA ALA A 138 9.12 7.54 3.70
C ALA A 138 9.12 7.59 2.17
N LEU A 139 7.96 7.41 1.53
CA LEU A 139 7.82 7.50 0.08
C LEU A 139 8.04 8.93 -0.42
N SER A 140 7.62 9.94 0.34
CA SER A 140 7.89 11.35 0.01
C SER A 140 9.38 11.68 -0.01
N ILE A 141 10.17 11.03 0.85
CA ILE A 141 11.64 11.16 0.88
C ILE A 141 12.30 10.32 -0.22
N ALA A 142 11.88 9.06 -0.38
CA ALA A 142 12.48 8.13 -1.32
C ALA A 142 12.22 8.51 -2.79
N TRP A 143 11.03 9.01 -3.11
CA TRP A 143 10.56 9.19 -4.49
C TRP A 143 10.06 10.57 -4.84
N HIS A 144 10.01 11.49 -3.87
CA HIS A 144 9.41 12.81 -3.90
C HIS A 144 7.99 12.89 -3.32
N LYS A 145 7.72 14.05 -2.72
CA LYS A 145 6.43 14.40 -2.17
C LYS A 145 5.41 14.58 -3.31
N PRO A 146 4.24 13.92 -3.26
CA PRO A 146 3.19 14.12 -4.24
C PRO A 146 2.73 15.58 -4.34
N LYS A 147 2.39 16.04 -5.54
CA LYS A 147 1.88 17.40 -5.79
C LYS A 147 0.36 17.44 -5.64
N LYS A 148 -0.23 18.61 -5.38
CA LYS A 148 -1.69 18.72 -5.34
C LYS A 148 -2.24 18.41 -6.74
N LEU A 149 -3.25 17.55 -6.82
CA LEU A 149 -3.92 17.24 -8.08
C LEU A 149 -4.71 18.46 -8.56
N ASP A 150 -4.15 19.17 -9.54
CA ASP A 150 -4.75 20.27 -10.28
C ASP A 150 -4.90 19.91 -11.77
N ASP A 151 -5.48 20.80 -12.57
CA ASP A 151 -5.70 20.52 -14.00
C ASP A 151 -4.41 20.33 -14.78
N LYS A 152 -3.29 20.94 -14.35
CA LYS A 152 -1.99 20.75 -14.99
C LYS A 152 -1.46 19.33 -14.76
N ILE A 153 -1.52 18.83 -13.52
CA ILE A 153 -1.12 17.46 -13.19
C ILE A 153 -2.05 16.46 -13.90
N LYS A 154 -3.36 16.71 -13.94
CA LYS A 154 -4.31 15.85 -14.68
C LYS A 154 -3.95 15.76 -16.15
N GLN A 155 -3.71 16.88 -16.82
CA GLN A 155 -3.33 16.88 -18.23
C GLN A 155 -1.99 16.17 -18.45
N SER A 156 -1.02 16.33 -17.55
CA SER A 156 0.25 15.59 -17.58
C SER A 156 0.00 14.07 -17.56
N ILE A 157 -0.83 13.58 -16.64
CA ILE A 157 -1.19 12.16 -16.53
C ILE A 157 -1.89 11.67 -17.80
N LEU A 158 -2.86 12.42 -18.32
CA LEU A 158 -3.61 12.08 -19.53
C LEU A 158 -2.73 12.09 -20.80
N CYS A 159 -1.67 12.89 -20.82
CA CYS A 159 -0.64 12.86 -21.86
C CYS A 159 0.36 11.69 -21.69
N GLY A 160 0.14 10.79 -20.72
CA GLY A 160 0.96 9.60 -20.50
C GLY A 160 2.17 9.81 -19.60
N TYR A 161 2.37 11.02 -19.06
CA TYR A 161 3.48 11.27 -18.13
C TYR A 161 3.25 10.57 -16.80
N SER A 162 4.34 10.38 -16.07
CA SER A 162 4.30 9.84 -14.73
C SER A 162 4.25 10.94 -13.69
N GLU A 163 3.23 10.93 -12.83
CA GLU A 163 3.01 11.95 -11.81
C GLU A 163 2.54 11.33 -10.51
N ASP A 164 3.15 11.78 -9.40
CA ASP A 164 2.64 11.53 -8.07
C ASP A 164 1.77 12.70 -7.64
N PHE A 165 0.62 12.38 -7.07
CA PHE A 165 -0.31 13.42 -6.65
C PHE A 165 -0.98 13.10 -5.31
N TYR A 166 -1.49 14.15 -4.69
CA TYR A 166 -2.44 14.04 -3.60
C TYR A 166 -3.70 14.86 -3.91
N LYS A 167 -4.82 14.40 -3.38
CA LYS A 167 -6.12 15.07 -3.51
C LYS A 167 -6.76 15.21 -2.14
N GLU A 168 -7.26 16.40 -1.86
CA GLU A 168 -8.10 16.67 -0.71
C GLU A 168 -9.56 16.61 -1.13
N MET A 169 -10.39 16.02 -0.27
CA MET A 169 -11.82 15.86 -0.51
C MET A 169 -12.59 16.13 0.78
N THR A 170 -13.82 16.62 0.68
CA THR A 170 -14.62 17.02 1.85
C THR A 170 -15.94 16.26 1.95
N SER A 171 -16.22 15.33 1.04
CA SER A 171 -17.47 14.57 1.03
C SER A 171 -17.33 13.21 0.33
N LYS A 172 -18.28 12.31 0.62
CA LYS A 172 -18.41 11.04 -0.11
C LYS A 172 -18.72 11.22 -1.59
N TYR A 173 -19.48 12.26 -1.96
CA TYR A 173 -19.73 12.58 -3.35
C TYR A 173 -18.41 12.86 -4.09
N GLN A 174 -17.53 13.69 -3.51
CA GLN A 174 -16.21 13.94 -4.09
C GLN A 174 -15.35 12.67 -4.15
N ASN A 175 -15.44 11.77 -3.16
CA ASN A 175 -14.73 10.48 -3.21
C ASN A 175 -15.20 9.63 -4.41
N ALA A 176 -16.50 9.50 -4.63
CA ALA A 176 -17.05 8.74 -5.75
C ALA A 176 -16.72 9.37 -7.11
N THR A 177 -16.81 10.70 -7.22
CA THR A 177 -16.35 11.41 -8.43
C THR A 177 -14.86 11.19 -8.68
N PHE A 178 -14.05 11.24 -7.62
CA PHE A 178 -12.62 11.02 -7.72
C PHE A 178 -12.27 9.57 -8.07
N PHE A 179 -13.03 8.59 -7.62
CA PHE A 179 -12.84 7.20 -8.02
C PHE A 179 -12.88 7.06 -9.55
N ASN A 180 -13.90 7.64 -10.20
CA ASN A 180 -14.02 7.61 -11.66
C ASN A 180 -12.89 8.37 -12.36
N GLU A 181 -12.46 9.51 -11.80
CA GLU A 181 -11.28 10.26 -12.28
C GLU A 181 -9.98 9.44 -12.14
N LEU A 182 -9.82 8.69 -11.05
CA LEU A 182 -8.65 7.85 -10.83
C LEU A 182 -8.61 6.65 -11.79
N VAL A 183 -9.77 6.05 -12.09
CA VAL A 183 -9.89 4.99 -13.11
C VAL A 183 -9.51 5.52 -14.49
N SER A 184 -9.95 6.74 -14.86
CA SER A 184 -9.66 7.30 -16.19
C SER A 184 -8.17 7.61 -16.41
N PHE A 185 -7.40 7.82 -15.35
CA PHE A 185 -5.95 7.96 -15.45
C PHE A 185 -5.24 6.69 -15.92
N ASN A 186 -5.86 5.51 -15.72
CA ASN A 186 -5.29 4.22 -16.10
C ASN A 186 -3.84 4.02 -15.60
N LYS A 187 -3.57 4.48 -14.38
CA LYS A 187 -2.27 4.37 -13.71
C LYS A 187 -2.34 3.35 -12.58
N LYS A 188 -1.20 2.77 -12.23
CA LYS A 188 -1.06 1.82 -11.13
C LYS A 188 -0.08 2.36 -10.10
N GLY A 189 -0.25 2.02 -8.83
CA GLY A 189 0.61 2.60 -7.81
C GLY A 189 0.28 2.23 -6.38
N ILE A 190 1.01 2.84 -5.47
CA ILE A 190 0.76 2.77 -4.03
C ILE A 190 -0.18 3.92 -3.65
N VAL A 191 -1.18 3.61 -2.82
CA VAL A 191 -2.11 4.60 -2.28
C VAL A 191 -2.01 4.69 -0.76
N ALA A 192 -2.14 5.91 -0.24
CA ALA A 192 -2.32 6.17 1.17
C ALA A 192 -3.50 7.11 1.38
N MET A 193 -4.30 6.86 2.41
CA MET A 193 -5.56 7.54 2.65
C MET A 193 -5.68 7.95 4.11
N ARG A 194 -6.18 9.17 4.33
CA ARG A 194 -6.61 9.67 5.64
C ARG A 194 -8.08 10.01 5.58
N MET A 195 -8.85 9.52 6.54
CA MET A 195 -10.29 9.69 6.59
C MET A 195 -10.68 10.79 7.58
N GLN A 196 -11.92 11.27 7.48
CA GLN A 196 -12.44 12.34 8.32
C GLN A 196 -12.18 12.08 9.82
N HIS A 197 -11.86 13.15 10.55
CA HIS A 197 -11.48 13.14 11.97
C HIS A 197 -10.21 12.33 12.29
N ASN A 198 -9.42 11.96 11.27
CA ASN A 198 -8.18 11.21 11.40
C ASN A 198 -8.34 9.86 12.14
N ARG A 199 -9.59 9.37 12.25
CA ARG A 199 -9.95 8.16 13.00
C ARG A 199 -9.49 6.89 12.30
N LEU A 200 -9.42 6.94 10.97
CA LEU A 200 -9.07 5.82 10.12
C LEU A 200 -8.08 6.27 9.05
N ARG A 201 -7.12 5.39 8.78
CA ARG A 201 -6.08 5.57 7.79
C ARG A 201 -5.86 4.22 7.12
N HIS A 202 -5.55 4.26 5.83
CA HIS A 202 -5.33 3.03 5.07
C HIS A 202 -4.23 3.22 4.05
N THR A 203 -3.52 2.14 3.76
CA THR A 203 -2.60 2.04 2.62
C THR A 203 -2.86 0.73 1.90
N THR A 204 -2.83 0.78 0.57
CA THR A 204 -3.02 -0.37 -0.31
C THR A 204 -2.37 -0.07 -1.67
N LEU A 205 -2.61 -0.92 -2.65
CA LEU A 205 -2.23 -0.70 -4.04
C LEU A 205 -3.46 -0.37 -4.88
N TRP A 206 -3.26 0.46 -5.89
CA TRP A 206 -4.25 0.75 -6.94
C TRP A 206 -3.78 0.13 -8.25
N ASN A 207 -4.61 -0.70 -8.86
CA ASN A 207 -4.23 -1.46 -10.06
C ASN A 207 -4.71 -0.84 -11.39
N GLY A 208 -5.27 0.37 -11.34
CA GLY A 208 -5.87 1.05 -12.50
C GLY A 208 -7.40 1.03 -12.52
N SER A 209 -8.03 0.11 -11.80
CA SER A 209 -9.49 -0.02 -11.75
C SER A 209 -10.06 -0.13 -10.34
N ASN A 210 -9.31 -0.71 -9.39
CA ASN A 210 -9.73 -0.86 -8.00
C ASN A 210 -8.51 -0.95 -7.05
N PHE A 211 -8.79 -0.94 -5.74
CA PHE A 211 -7.81 -1.29 -4.72
C PHE A 211 -7.56 -2.80 -4.73
N VAL A 212 -6.28 -3.18 -4.70
CA VAL A 212 -5.87 -4.60 -4.78
C VAL A 212 -6.45 -5.41 -3.61
N ASP A 213 -6.46 -4.88 -2.39
CA ASP A 213 -7.04 -5.58 -1.25
C ASP A 213 -8.58 -5.68 -1.29
N VAL A 214 -9.27 -4.82 -2.04
CA VAL A 214 -10.70 -4.98 -2.33
C VAL A 214 -10.92 -6.11 -3.33
N GLU A 215 -10.11 -6.18 -4.39
CA GLU A 215 -10.20 -7.28 -5.35
C GLU A 215 -9.92 -8.64 -4.72
N MET A 216 -8.95 -8.70 -3.80
CA MET A 216 -8.62 -9.93 -3.08
C MET A 216 -9.80 -10.48 -2.28
N ASN A 217 -10.77 -9.66 -1.84
CA ASN A 217 -11.97 -10.17 -1.18
C ASN A 217 -12.78 -11.12 -2.09
N LYS A 218 -12.70 -10.95 -3.41
CA LYS A 218 -13.36 -11.83 -4.39
C LYS A 218 -12.77 -13.25 -4.39
N GLU A 219 -11.54 -13.42 -3.92
CA GLU A 219 -10.88 -14.73 -3.80
C GLU A 219 -11.51 -15.58 -2.68
N VAL A 220 -12.22 -14.95 -1.74
CA VAL A 220 -12.66 -15.56 -0.47
C VAL A 220 -14.14 -15.32 -0.14
N GLU A 221 -14.85 -14.55 -0.98
CA GLU A 221 -16.27 -14.21 -0.84
C GLU A 221 -16.64 -13.50 0.50
N ILE A 222 -15.65 -12.95 1.19
CA ILE A 222 -15.80 -12.21 2.46
C ILE A 222 -14.93 -10.95 2.47
N HIS A 223 -15.40 -9.87 3.10
CA HIS A 223 -14.70 -8.58 3.18
C HIS A 223 -13.66 -8.54 4.31
N ILE A 224 -12.53 -9.23 4.13
CA ILE A 224 -11.49 -9.39 5.17
C ILE A 224 -10.16 -8.70 4.85
N PHE A 225 -9.90 -8.38 3.58
CA PHE A 225 -8.60 -7.84 3.16
C PHE A 225 -8.58 -6.32 3.05
N GLY A 226 -9.70 -5.72 2.62
CA GLY A 226 -9.82 -4.28 2.42
C GLY A 226 -11.25 -3.86 2.10
N TYR A 227 -11.48 -2.55 2.06
CA TYR A 227 -12.79 -1.96 1.75
C TYR A 227 -12.63 -0.89 0.67
N ASP A 228 -13.66 -0.70 -0.14
CA ASP A 228 -13.69 0.35 -1.15
C ASP A 228 -14.03 1.69 -0.50
N TYR A 229 -13.03 2.32 0.12
CA TYR A 229 -13.23 3.56 0.87
C TYR A 229 -13.65 4.76 -0.01
N LEU A 230 -13.36 4.71 -1.31
CA LEU A 230 -13.69 5.78 -2.26
C LEU A 230 -15.12 5.64 -2.81
N ASN A 231 -15.56 4.42 -3.10
CA ASN A 231 -16.84 4.12 -3.73
C ASN A 231 -17.79 3.30 -2.82
N ASP A 232 -17.66 3.46 -1.51
CA ASP A 232 -18.56 2.91 -0.49
C ASP A 232 -19.97 3.53 -0.59
N SER A 233 -20.83 2.90 -1.38
CA SER A 233 -22.23 3.30 -1.59
C SER A 233 -23.08 3.20 -0.32
N ASN A 234 -22.73 2.29 0.59
CA ASN A 234 -23.42 2.06 1.85
C ASN A 234 -23.07 3.10 2.92
N LYS A 235 -22.13 4.01 2.64
CA LYS A 235 -21.63 5.06 3.56
C LYS A 235 -21.23 4.49 4.92
N SER A 236 -20.76 3.24 4.94
CA SER A 236 -20.37 2.52 6.15
C SER A 236 -19.11 3.11 6.80
N TYR A 237 -18.31 3.82 6.01
CA TYR A 237 -17.09 4.47 6.48
C TYR A 237 -17.09 5.99 6.30
N PRO A 238 -16.34 6.75 7.11
CA PRO A 238 -16.12 8.18 6.86
C PRO A 238 -15.54 8.44 5.48
N HIS A 239 -15.73 9.66 4.95
CA HIS A 239 -15.12 10.04 3.68
C HIS A 239 -13.60 10.17 3.81
N ILE A 240 -12.89 9.91 2.71
CA ILE A 240 -11.46 10.19 2.60
C ILE A 240 -11.28 11.69 2.47
N THR A 241 -10.44 12.26 3.33
CA THR A 241 -10.10 13.68 3.35
C THR A 241 -8.80 13.98 2.62
N GLN A 242 -7.85 13.04 2.64
CA GLN A 242 -6.60 13.14 1.90
C GLN A 242 -6.28 11.78 1.26
N PHE A 243 -6.05 11.80 -0.05
CA PHE A 243 -5.64 10.66 -0.85
C PHE A 243 -4.27 10.97 -1.44
N TYR A 244 -3.31 10.04 -1.32
CA TYR A 244 -1.96 10.15 -1.87
C TYR A 244 -1.72 8.99 -2.83
N PHE A 245 -1.08 9.27 -3.95
CA PHE A 245 -0.75 8.30 -4.99
C PHE A 245 0.71 8.42 -5.41
N TRP A 246 1.41 7.30 -5.44
CA TRP A 246 2.73 7.15 -6.06
C TRP A 246 2.65 6.16 -7.18
N GLU A 247 2.89 6.62 -8.41
CA GLU A 247 2.82 5.75 -9.59
C GLU A 247 3.96 4.73 -9.59
N LEU A 248 3.62 3.49 -9.96
CA LEU A 248 4.53 2.40 -10.24
C LEU A 248 4.33 1.96 -11.69
N LYS A 249 5.42 1.65 -12.38
CA LYS A 249 5.41 1.28 -13.80
C LYS A 249 5.04 -0.18 -14.03
#